data_AF-A0A067T8A2-F1
#
_entry.id   AF-A0A067T8A2-F1
#
_cell.length_a   1.000
_cell.length_b   1.000
_cell.length_c   1.000
_cell.angle_alpha   90.00
_cell.angle_beta   90.00
_cell.angle_gamma   90.00
#
_symmetry.space_group_name_H-M   'P 1'
#
loop_
_entity.id
_entity.type
_entity.pdbx_description
1 polymer ?
#
loop_
_entity_poly.entity_id
_entity_poly.type
_entity_poly.pdbx_seq_one_letter_code
_entity_poly.pdbx_strand_id
1 'polypeptide(L)'
;MNGTLAPPTSSSNTSASASPTPSPTPPIAPRTDPHRVLLLLDIQVAMLSPPPAGVPASETVRAHLAHILTHARAAHPPPLIVHVRNSGDAGDPDEPLSPGWELIFPPLPGEITIDKLKNNAFAGTPLASVIPADAEIVVAGFQTDYSIRATCSAALGRGNEVLLIRGAHATYDRIEVLHGGGVTPAWRIEAEIEAELEEAGVHLLEMKDLPGIFMDR
;
A
#
# COMPACT_ATOMS: atom_id res chain seq x y z
N MET A 1 85.28 23.42 -7.92
CA MET A 1 84.88 23.48 -9.34
C MET A 1 84.33 22.10 -9.68
N ASN A 2 83.03 21.87 -9.47
CA ASN A 2 81.96 21.91 -10.50
C ASN A 2 82.40 21.14 -11.76
N GLY A 3 81.73 20.10 -12.25
CA GLY A 3 80.35 19.65 -12.06
C GLY A 3 79.85 19.13 -13.42
N THR A 4 79.43 17.87 -13.46
CA THR A 4 78.17 17.38 -14.06
C THR A 4 77.87 17.63 -15.57
N LEU A 5 77.70 16.56 -16.37
CA LEU A 5 76.40 16.04 -16.88
C LEU A 5 76.62 15.05 -18.05
N ALA A 6 76.02 13.85 -17.91
CA ALA A 6 75.77 12.92 -19.00
C ALA A 6 74.41 13.23 -19.66
N PRO A 7 74.20 12.91 -20.96
CA PRO A 7 72.90 13.10 -21.61
C PRO A 7 71.94 11.92 -21.32
N PRO A 8 70.62 12.17 -21.29
CA PRO A 8 69.63 11.16 -20.94
C PRO A 8 69.20 10.29 -22.13
N THR A 9 68.90 9.02 -21.82
CA THR A 9 68.17 8.08 -22.67
C THR A 9 66.66 8.29 -22.51
N SER A 10 65.95 8.59 -23.61
CA SER A 10 64.48 8.68 -23.62
C SER A 10 63.88 7.37 -24.12
N SER A 11 63.40 6.54 -23.19
CA SER A 11 62.53 5.39 -23.46
C SER A 11 61.08 5.86 -23.42
N SER A 12 60.40 5.88 -24.56
CA SER A 12 58.94 6.07 -24.64
C SER A 12 58.24 4.74 -24.41
N ASN A 13 57.68 4.56 -23.21
CA ASN A 13 56.84 3.42 -22.86
C ASN A 13 55.38 3.87 -22.96
N THR A 14 54.69 3.53 -24.05
CA THR A 14 53.25 3.73 -24.21
C THR A 14 52.49 2.63 -23.47
N SER A 15 51.91 2.93 -22.31
CA SER A 15 50.94 2.07 -21.64
C SER A 15 49.54 2.30 -22.23
N ALA A 16 49.03 1.30 -22.95
CA ALA A 16 47.62 1.27 -23.35
C ALA A 16 46.77 0.85 -22.14
N SER A 17 45.88 1.73 -21.69
CA SER A 17 44.85 1.44 -20.69
C SER A 17 43.76 0.59 -21.34
N ALA A 18 43.65 -0.68 -20.93
CA ALA A 18 42.53 -1.55 -21.31
C ALA A 18 41.38 -1.36 -20.32
N SER A 19 40.20 -0.98 -20.83
CA SER A 19 38.97 -0.87 -20.04
C SER A 19 38.44 -2.26 -19.65
N PRO A 20 37.87 -2.45 -18.45
CA PRO A 20 37.35 -3.75 -18.03
C PRO A 20 36.02 -4.05 -18.75
N THR A 21 35.94 -5.24 -19.34
CA THR A 21 34.69 -5.83 -19.87
C THR A 21 33.68 -6.07 -18.74
N PRO A 22 32.38 -5.77 -18.94
CA PRO A 22 31.35 -6.07 -17.95
C PRO A 22 31.09 -7.57 -17.84
N SER A 23 31.01 -8.07 -16.60
CA SER A 23 30.66 -9.45 -16.29
C SER A 23 29.21 -9.78 -16.68
N PRO A 24 28.90 -11.02 -17.10
CA PRO A 24 27.54 -11.41 -17.46
C PRO A 24 26.63 -11.46 -16.22
N THR A 25 25.44 -10.85 -16.35
CA THR A 25 24.36 -10.90 -15.36
C THR A 25 23.85 -12.35 -15.22
N PRO A 26 23.69 -12.90 -14.00
CA PRO A 26 23.15 -14.23 -13.83
C PRO A 26 21.68 -14.31 -14.26
N PRO A 27 21.19 -15.48 -14.73
CA PRO A 27 19.81 -15.65 -15.13
C PRO A 27 18.87 -15.52 -13.92
N ILE A 28 17.81 -14.74 -14.07
CA ILE A 28 16.71 -14.63 -13.10
C ILE A 28 15.98 -15.97 -13.08
N ALA A 29 16.01 -16.66 -11.95
CA ALA A 29 15.23 -17.87 -11.73
C ALA A 29 13.72 -17.56 -11.78
N PRO A 30 12.86 -18.48 -12.23
CA PRO A 30 11.42 -18.26 -12.27
C PRO A 30 10.89 -17.98 -10.85
N ARG A 31 10.11 -16.88 -10.70
CA ARG A 31 9.51 -16.47 -9.43
C ARG A 31 8.54 -17.55 -8.95
N THR A 32 8.87 -18.15 -7.81
CA THR A 32 7.99 -19.02 -7.00
C THR A 32 6.93 -18.14 -6.35
N ASP A 33 5.67 -18.33 -6.75
CA ASP A 33 4.42 -17.69 -6.30
C ASP A 33 4.42 -16.14 -6.15
N PRO A 34 3.38 -15.43 -6.63
CA PRO A 34 3.32 -13.98 -6.46
C PRO A 34 3.34 -13.63 -4.96
N HIS A 35 4.26 -12.74 -4.55
CA HIS A 35 4.32 -12.21 -3.20
C HIS A 35 3.04 -11.45 -2.89
N ARG A 36 2.07 -12.14 -2.27
CA ARG A 36 0.77 -11.56 -1.92
C ARG A 36 0.88 -10.73 -0.65
N VAL A 37 0.30 -9.54 -0.69
CA VAL A 37 0.23 -8.62 0.44
C VAL A 37 -1.22 -8.32 0.75
N LEU A 38 -1.64 -8.47 2.01
CA LEU A 38 -2.87 -7.86 2.51
C LEU A 38 -2.52 -6.49 3.10
N LEU A 39 -2.99 -5.43 2.45
CA LEU A 39 -2.82 -4.04 2.86
C LEU A 39 -4.10 -3.52 3.49
N LEU A 40 -4.06 -3.33 4.80
CA LEU A 40 -5.17 -2.82 5.62
C LEU A 40 -4.96 -1.33 5.89
N LEU A 41 -5.80 -0.49 5.29
CA LEU A 41 -5.68 0.96 5.36
C LEU A 41 -6.64 1.55 6.40
N ASP A 42 -6.10 2.29 7.37
CA ASP A 42 -6.84 3.17 8.28
C ASP A 42 -7.97 2.47 9.07
N ILE A 43 -7.78 1.20 9.42
CA ILE A 43 -8.76 0.41 10.21
C ILE A 43 -8.64 0.74 11.69
N GLN A 44 -8.97 1.99 12.00
CA GLN A 44 -8.84 2.58 13.32
C GLN A 44 -10.20 2.67 14.02
N VAL A 45 -10.17 2.79 15.35
CA VAL A 45 -11.38 2.83 16.19
C VAL A 45 -12.34 3.94 15.78
N ALA A 46 -11.83 5.11 15.40
CA ALA A 46 -12.64 6.24 14.97
C ALA A 46 -13.54 5.91 13.77
N MET A 47 -12.97 5.31 12.72
CA MET A 47 -13.71 4.99 11.47
C MET A 47 -14.85 3.99 11.70
N LEU A 48 -14.68 3.09 12.66
CA LEU A 48 -15.59 1.99 12.96
C LEU A 48 -16.49 2.22 14.18
N SER A 49 -16.49 3.44 14.72
CA SER A 49 -17.41 3.83 15.78
C SER A 49 -18.87 3.85 15.30
N PRO A 50 -19.86 3.81 16.20
CA PRO A 50 -21.26 3.92 15.81
C PRO A 50 -21.53 5.21 15.01
N PRO A 51 -22.32 5.15 13.93
CA PRO A 51 -22.71 6.35 13.18
C PRO A 51 -23.45 7.35 14.10
N PRO A 52 -23.26 8.67 13.90
CA PRO A 52 -22.55 9.29 12.79
C PRO A 52 -21.04 9.51 13.04
N ALA A 53 -20.48 9.05 14.17
CA ALA A 53 -19.06 9.25 14.46
C ALA A 53 -18.16 8.42 13.53
N GLY A 54 -18.51 7.14 13.33
CA GLY A 54 -17.93 6.29 12.29
C GLY A 54 -18.73 6.32 10.99
N VAL A 55 -18.22 5.62 9.96
CA VAL A 55 -18.88 5.52 8.66
C VAL A 55 -20.27 4.86 8.78
N PRO A 56 -21.25 5.20 7.92
CA PRO A 56 -22.60 4.62 7.98
C PRO A 56 -22.62 3.08 7.96
N ALA A 57 -21.70 2.45 7.23
CA ALA A 57 -21.60 1.00 7.08
C ALA A 57 -20.72 0.30 8.15
N SER A 58 -20.38 0.99 9.25
CA SER A 58 -19.31 0.56 10.18
C SER A 58 -19.48 -0.87 10.72
N GLU A 59 -20.70 -1.29 11.07
CA GLU A 59 -20.95 -2.65 11.56
C GLU A 59 -20.65 -3.73 10.51
N THR A 60 -21.15 -3.53 9.28
CA THR A 60 -21.01 -4.51 8.19
C THR A 60 -19.56 -4.61 7.75
N VAL A 61 -18.91 -3.47 7.49
CA VAL A 61 -17.51 -3.45 7.04
C VAL A 61 -16.57 -3.99 8.12
N ARG A 62 -16.84 -3.75 9.41
CA ARG A 62 -16.07 -4.35 10.52
C ARG A 62 -16.11 -5.87 10.48
N ALA A 63 -17.28 -6.47 10.25
CA ALA A 63 -17.41 -7.92 10.15
C ALA A 63 -16.62 -8.47 8.96
N HIS A 64 -16.71 -7.83 7.80
CA HIS A 64 -15.95 -8.22 6.60
C HIS A 64 -14.44 -8.12 6.80
N LEU A 65 -13.95 -7.01 7.37
CA LEU A 65 -12.53 -6.81 7.65
C LEU A 65 -11.98 -7.86 8.62
N ALA A 66 -12.74 -8.19 9.68
CA ALA A 66 -12.37 -9.26 10.60
C ALA A 66 -12.27 -10.61 9.87
N HIS A 67 -13.25 -10.93 9.00
CA HIS A 67 -13.23 -12.18 8.21
C HIS A 67 -12.04 -12.26 7.26
N ILE A 68 -11.72 -11.17 6.55
CA ILE A 68 -10.57 -11.07 5.65
C ILE A 68 -9.28 -11.33 6.41
N LEU A 69 -9.09 -10.63 7.54
CA LEU A 69 -7.89 -10.77 8.35
C LEU A 69 -7.75 -12.19 8.92
N THR A 70 -8.86 -12.79 9.37
CA THR A 70 -8.86 -14.20 9.79
C THR A 70 -8.44 -15.15 8.67
N HIS A 71 -8.95 -14.96 7.46
CA HIS A 71 -8.59 -15.81 6.31
C HIS A 71 -7.13 -15.64 5.90
N ALA A 72 -6.64 -14.39 5.83
CA ALA A 72 -5.24 -14.12 5.53
C ALA A 72 -4.29 -14.75 6.56
N ARG A 73 -4.61 -14.67 7.85
CA ARG A 73 -3.81 -15.30 8.93
C ARG A 73 -3.83 -16.83 8.88
N ALA A 74 -4.86 -17.43 8.31
CA ALA A 74 -5.00 -18.88 8.20
C ALA A 74 -4.49 -19.45 6.87
N ALA A 75 -4.10 -18.59 5.92
CA ALA A 75 -3.64 -18.98 4.59
C ALA A 75 -2.26 -19.66 4.64
N HIS A 76 -2.00 -20.48 3.63
CA HIS A 76 -0.73 -21.19 3.49
C HIS A 76 -0.29 -21.29 2.02
N PRO A 77 0.91 -20.76 1.68
CA PRO A 77 1.70 -19.76 2.41
C PRO A 77 0.91 -18.52 2.88
N PRO A 78 1.29 -17.95 4.03
CA PRO A 78 0.67 -16.72 4.51
C PRO A 78 1.07 -15.52 3.64
N PRO A 79 0.13 -14.60 3.31
CA PRO A 79 0.49 -13.33 2.71
C PRO A 79 1.24 -12.46 3.73
N LEU A 80 1.98 -11.47 3.23
CA LEU A 80 2.48 -10.39 4.09
C LEU A 80 1.30 -9.51 4.51
N ILE A 81 1.09 -9.31 5.80
CA ILE A 81 0.02 -8.43 6.32
C ILE A 81 0.63 -7.11 6.77
N VAL A 82 0.15 -6.02 6.19
CA VAL A 82 0.58 -4.65 6.49
C VAL A 82 -0.62 -3.83 6.93
N HIS A 83 -0.58 -3.37 8.18
CA HIS A 83 -1.52 -2.41 8.74
C HIS A 83 -0.96 -1.00 8.56
N VAL A 84 -1.75 -0.12 8.00
CA VAL A 84 -1.42 1.29 7.89
C VAL A 84 -2.41 2.08 8.73
N ARG A 85 -1.91 2.94 9.61
CA ARG A 85 -2.71 3.90 10.37
C ARG A 85 -2.55 5.30 9.81
N ASN A 86 -3.64 6.03 9.68
CA ASN A 86 -3.60 7.47 9.44
C ASN A 86 -3.31 8.20 10.75
N SER A 87 -2.41 9.17 10.70
CA SER A 87 -2.13 10.10 11.79
C SER A 87 -2.72 11.46 11.42
N GLY A 88 -3.89 11.75 11.99
CA GLY A 88 -4.59 13.03 11.82
C GLY A 88 -3.90 14.19 12.53
N ASP A 89 -4.37 15.40 12.27
CA ASP A 89 -3.93 16.60 12.96
C ASP A 89 -4.52 16.66 14.39
N ALA A 90 -4.03 17.60 15.20
CA ALA A 90 -4.52 17.77 16.56
C ALA A 90 -6.03 18.10 16.58
N GLY A 91 -6.80 17.32 17.33
CA GLY A 91 -8.26 17.40 17.40
C GLY A 91 -9.01 16.53 16.39
N ASP A 92 -8.32 15.88 15.45
CA ASP A 92 -8.95 14.93 14.55
C ASP A 92 -9.35 13.64 15.31
N PRO A 93 -10.39 12.91 14.86
CA PRO A 93 -10.80 11.65 15.48
C PRO A 93 -9.68 10.59 15.54
N ASP A 94 -8.71 10.68 14.64
CA ASP A 94 -7.51 9.85 14.53
C ASP A 94 -6.22 10.64 14.84
N GLU A 95 -6.28 11.61 15.77
CA GLU A 95 -5.09 12.24 16.34
C GLU A 95 -4.19 11.17 17.01
N PRO A 96 -2.87 11.15 16.74
CA PRO A 96 -1.96 10.17 17.31
C PRO A 96 -2.06 10.05 18.84
N LEU A 97 -1.97 8.81 19.33
CA LEU A 97 -2.09 8.44 20.75
C LEU A 97 -3.49 8.66 21.37
N SER A 98 -4.48 9.10 20.58
CA SER A 98 -5.87 9.13 21.02
C SER A 98 -6.49 7.73 20.95
N PRO A 99 -7.57 7.45 21.71
CA PRO A 99 -8.29 6.18 21.62
C PRO A 99 -8.86 5.89 20.22
N GLY A 100 -9.22 6.93 19.46
CA GLY A 100 -9.76 6.79 18.11
C GLY A 100 -8.71 6.41 17.06
N TRP A 101 -7.44 6.72 17.32
CA TRP A 101 -6.31 6.43 16.45
C TRP A 101 -5.81 4.98 16.50
N GLU A 102 -6.13 4.24 17.57
CA GLU A 102 -5.67 2.86 17.69
C GLU A 102 -6.29 1.93 16.63
N LEU A 103 -5.54 0.92 16.19
CA LEU A 103 -6.07 -0.13 15.31
C LEU A 103 -7.15 -0.91 16.05
N ILE A 104 -8.28 -1.17 15.39
CA ILE A 104 -9.34 -2.00 15.99
C ILE A 104 -8.93 -3.48 16.08
N PHE A 105 -8.07 -3.93 15.15
CA PHE A 105 -7.56 -5.28 15.09
C PHE A 105 -6.06 -5.24 15.44
N PRO A 106 -5.68 -5.71 16.64
CA PRO A 106 -4.28 -5.74 17.03
C PRO A 106 -3.45 -6.57 16.03
N PRO A 107 -2.30 -6.04 15.58
CA PRO A 107 -1.36 -6.79 14.77
C PRO A 107 -0.82 -8.00 15.54
N LEU A 108 -0.62 -9.12 14.83
CA LEU A 108 0.07 -10.30 15.37
C LEU A 108 1.60 -10.19 15.15
N PRO A 109 2.41 -10.99 15.87
CA PRO A 109 3.84 -11.09 15.59
C PRO A 109 4.10 -11.44 14.12
N GLY A 110 4.93 -10.64 13.45
CA GLY A 110 5.23 -10.79 12.02
C GLY A 110 4.40 -9.90 11.09
N GLU A 111 3.32 -9.29 11.59
CA GLU A 111 2.56 -8.29 10.84
C GLU A 111 3.20 -6.91 11.00
N ILE A 112 3.19 -6.12 9.91
CA ILE A 112 3.85 -4.81 9.89
C ILE A 112 2.83 -3.73 10.19
N THR A 113 3.21 -2.72 11.00
CA THR A 113 2.40 -1.51 11.21
C THR A 113 3.18 -0.30 10.73
N ILE A 114 2.54 0.56 9.94
CA ILE A 114 3.11 1.81 9.41
C ILE A 114 2.14 2.96 9.70
N ASP A 115 2.65 4.05 10.25
CA ASP A 115 1.87 5.27 10.40
C ASP A 115 2.10 6.19 9.18
N LYS A 116 1.04 6.82 8.67
CA LYS A 116 1.09 7.74 7.53
C LYS A 116 0.46 9.10 7.85
N LEU A 117 0.90 10.13 7.13
CA LEU A 117 0.40 11.51 7.25
C LEU A 117 -0.33 12.00 5.98
N LYS A 118 -0.43 11.16 4.95
CA LYS A 118 -0.99 11.50 3.63
C LYS A 118 -1.92 10.39 3.19
N ASN A 119 -2.90 10.70 2.33
CA ASN A 119 -3.85 9.69 1.82
C ASN A 119 -3.14 8.56 1.07
N ASN A 120 -2.17 8.89 0.22
CA ASN A 120 -1.32 7.89 -0.42
C ASN A 120 -0.38 7.26 0.62
N ALA A 121 -0.62 6.00 0.97
CA ALA A 121 0.15 5.30 1.99
C ALA A 121 1.63 5.07 1.61
N PHE A 122 2.01 5.19 0.34
CA PHE A 122 3.42 5.15 -0.08
C PHE A 122 4.14 6.49 0.10
N ALA A 123 3.43 7.61 0.22
CA ALA A 123 4.03 8.93 0.26
C ALA A 123 4.59 9.23 1.66
N GLY A 124 5.92 9.34 1.75
CA GLY A 124 6.59 9.68 3.01
C GLY A 124 6.63 8.54 4.04
N THR A 125 6.44 7.29 3.60
CA THR A 125 6.47 6.10 4.47
C THR A 125 7.45 5.05 3.90
N PRO A 126 7.85 4.03 4.67
CA PRO A 126 8.68 2.93 4.16
C PRO A 126 7.89 1.88 3.36
N LEU A 127 6.60 2.10 3.08
CA LEU A 127 5.71 1.08 2.48
C LEU A 127 6.23 0.56 1.14
N ALA A 128 6.86 1.41 0.31
CA ALA A 128 7.41 1.01 -0.98
C ALA A 128 8.61 0.06 -0.86
N SER A 129 9.34 0.10 0.25
CA SER A 129 10.44 -0.83 0.56
C SER A 129 9.94 -2.16 1.12
N VAL A 130 8.74 -2.14 1.72
CA VAL A 130 8.09 -3.33 2.30
C VAL A 130 7.33 -4.11 1.23
N ILE A 131 6.66 -3.42 0.30
CA ILE A 131 5.85 -4.01 -0.76
C ILE A 131 6.59 -3.88 -2.10
N PRO A 132 7.18 -4.98 -2.62
CA PRO A 132 7.82 -4.99 -3.94
C PRO A 132 6.86 -4.54 -5.05
N ALA A 133 7.41 -4.01 -6.16
CA ALA A 133 6.60 -3.56 -7.30
C ALA A 133 5.88 -4.72 -8.02
N ASP A 134 6.39 -5.95 -7.91
CA ASP A 134 5.86 -7.17 -8.52
C ASP A 134 4.95 -7.97 -7.56
N ALA A 135 4.58 -7.38 -6.43
CA ALA A 135 3.63 -7.93 -5.47
C ALA A 135 2.19 -7.68 -5.91
N GLU A 136 1.32 -8.65 -5.64
CA GLU A 136 -0.13 -8.51 -5.75
C GLU A 136 -0.67 -8.01 -4.40
N ILE A 137 -1.39 -6.89 -4.41
CA ILE A 137 -1.85 -6.21 -3.21
C ILE A 137 -3.37 -6.35 -3.10
N VAL A 138 -3.81 -7.06 -2.07
CA VAL A 138 -5.20 -7.10 -1.63
C VAL A 138 -5.45 -5.93 -0.67
N VAL A 139 -6.32 -5.00 -1.05
CA VAL A 139 -6.58 -3.75 -0.31
C VAL A 139 -7.94 -3.80 0.36
N ALA A 140 -8.01 -3.34 1.61
CA ALA A 140 -9.23 -3.13 2.36
C ALA A 140 -9.05 -2.00 3.39
N GLY A 141 -10.14 -1.36 3.81
CA GLY A 141 -10.13 -0.34 4.87
C GLY A 141 -10.75 1.00 4.49
N PHE A 142 -10.17 2.11 4.92
CA PHE A 142 -10.79 3.44 4.87
C PHE A 142 -9.81 4.52 4.41
N GLN A 143 -10.27 5.69 3.95
CA GLN A 143 -11.62 5.92 3.40
C GLN A 143 -11.61 5.69 1.89
N THR A 144 -12.75 5.28 1.33
CA THR A 144 -12.86 4.86 -0.07
C THR A 144 -12.38 5.95 -1.05
N ASP A 145 -12.89 7.17 -0.93
CA ASP A 145 -12.54 8.31 -1.79
C ASP A 145 -11.25 9.05 -1.39
N TYR A 146 -10.60 8.64 -0.29
CA TYR A 146 -9.33 9.20 0.17
C TYR A 146 -8.19 8.18 0.08
N SER A 147 -7.85 7.53 1.20
CA SER A 147 -6.67 6.67 1.30
C SER A 147 -6.73 5.45 0.39
N ILE A 148 -7.91 4.83 0.23
CA ILE A 148 -8.09 3.68 -0.68
C ILE A 148 -7.79 4.13 -2.11
N ARG A 149 -8.53 5.11 -2.63
CA ARG A 149 -8.32 5.67 -3.97
C ARG A 149 -6.87 6.05 -4.22
N ALA A 150 -6.29 6.89 -3.35
CA ALA A 150 -4.95 7.42 -3.53
C ALA A 150 -3.86 6.33 -3.50
N THR A 151 -4.01 5.34 -2.61
CA THR A 151 -3.02 4.26 -2.45
C THR A 151 -3.15 3.24 -3.59
N CYS A 152 -4.37 2.88 -4.00
CA CYS A 152 -4.59 1.98 -5.14
C CYS A 152 -4.02 2.58 -6.44
N SER A 153 -4.33 3.84 -6.75
CA SER A 153 -3.77 4.51 -7.94
C SER A 153 -2.24 4.58 -7.89
N ALA A 154 -1.65 4.84 -6.71
CA ALA A 154 -0.21 4.86 -6.55
C ALA A 154 0.43 3.46 -6.71
N ALA A 155 -0.21 2.41 -6.20
CA ALA A 155 0.23 1.03 -6.37
C ALA A 155 0.23 0.63 -7.86
N LEU A 156 -0.85 0.91 -8.60
CA LEU A 156 -0.90 0.68 -10.05
C LEU A 156 0.24 1.41 -10.77
N GLY A 157 0.49 2.68 -10.44
CA GLY A 157 1.60 3.45 -11.00
C GLY A 157 2.99 2.89 -10.70
N ARG A 158 3.13 2.11 -9.62
CA ARG A 158 4.37 1.37 -9.29
C ARG A 158 4.52 0.05 -10.03
N GLY A 159 3.47 -0.42 -10.73
CA GLY A 159 3.44 -1.70 -11.43
C GLY A 159 2.86 -2.86 -10.62
N ASN A 160 2.28 -2.59 -9.45
CA ASN A 160 1.61 -3.62 -8.66
C ASN A 160 0.31 -4.06 -9.29
N GLU A 161 -0.01 -5.35 -9.16
CA GLU A 161 -1.38 -5.83 -9.34
C GLU A 161 -2.17 -5.48 -8.07
N VAL A 162 -3.36 -4.90 -8.22
CA VAL A 162 -4.17 -4.42 -7.10
C VAL A 162 -5.54 -5.07 -7.15
N LEU A 163 -5.91 -5.70 -6.04
CA LEU A 163 -7.21 -6.30 -5.80
C LEU A 163 -7.91 -5.49 -4.71
N LEU A 164 -9.12 -4.99 -4.97
CA LEU A 164 -9.93 -4.30 -3.97
C LEU A 164 -11.18 -5.11 -3.66
N ILE A 165 -11.43 -5.39 -2.38
CA ILE A 165 -12.56 -6.23 -1.96
C ILE A 165 -13.77 -5.33 -1.65
N ARG A 166 -14.82 -5.43 -2.48
CA ARG A 166 -16.09 -4.72 -2.27
C ARG A 166 -16.70 -5.10 -0.93
N GLY A 167 -17.26 -4.09 -0.26
CA GLY A 167 -17.83 -4.23 1.08
C GLY A 167 -16.80 -4.37 2.20
N ALA A 168 -15.50 -4.35 1.89
CA ALA A 168 -14.40 -4.26 2.85
C ALA A 168 -13.68 -2.91 2.82
N HIS A 169 -14.29 -1.91 2.19
CA HIS A 169 -13.95 -0.51 2.32
C HIS A 169 -15.24 0.30 2.46
N ALA A 170 -15.14 1.48 3.06
CA ALA A 170 -16.29 2.39 3.14
C ALA A 170 -15.85 3.86 3.22
N THR A 171 -16.81 4.77 3.16
CA THR A 171 -16.59 6.20 3.42
C THR A 171 -17.79 6.83 4.13
N TYR A 172 -17.74 8.15 4.36
CA TYR A 172 -18.82 8.93 4.93
C TYR A 172 -19.74 9.50 3.85
N ASP A 173 -20.96 9.85 4.25
CA ASP A 173 -21.82 10.69 3.43
C ASP A 173 -21.13 12.03 3.17
N ARG A 174 -21.07 12.47 1.90
CA ARG A 174 -20.43 13.72 1.51
C ARG A 174 -21.45 14.84 1.40
N ILE A 175 -21.20 15.92 2.12
CA ILE A 175 -21.99 17.14 2.01
C ILE A 175 -21.54 17.89 0.76
N GLU A 176 -22.45 18.04 -0.20
CA GLU A 176 -22.19 18.79 -1.42
C GLU A 176 -22.38 20.29 -1.14
N VAL A 177 -21.31 21.07 -1.29
CA VAL A 177 -21.31 22.51 -0.98
C VAL A 177 -21.70 23.35 -2.21
N LEU A 178 -21.59 22.79 -3.41
CA LEU A 178 -21.88 23.46 -4.68
C LEU A 178 -23.23 23.00 -5.26
N HIS A 179 -23.80 23.79 -6.18
CA HIS A 179 -25.00 23.47 -6.97
C HIS A 179 -26.28 23.10 -6.17
N GLY A 180 -26.57 23.87 -5.11
CA GLY A 180 -27.87 23.82 -4.42
C GLY A 180 -27.87 23.03 -3.11
N GLY A 181 -26.72 22.53 -2.67
CA GLY A 181 -26.62 21.75 -1.44
C GLY A 181 -27.14 20.33 -1.61
N GLY A 182 -26.73 19.44 -0.72
CA GLY A 182 -27.20 18.06 -0.72
C GLY A 182 -26.26 17.13 0.02
N VAL A 183 -26.64 15.86 0.07
CA VAL A 183 -25.82 14.80 0.62
C VAL A 183 -25.69 13.72 -0.45
N THR A 184 -24.46 13.46 -0.87
CA THR A 184 -24.13 12.27 -1.65
C THR A 184 -23.94 11.13 -0.65
N PRO A 185 -24.79 10.10 -0.68
CA PRO A 185 -24.69 9.01 0.29
C PRO A 185 -23.42 8.18 0.06
N ALA A 186 -22.83 7.66 1.14
CA ALA A 186 -21.56 6.94 1.14
C ALA A 186 -21.50 5.82 0.08
N TRP A 187 -22.55 5.00 -0.02
CA TRP A 187 -22.62 3.89 -0.99
C TRP A 187 -22.48 4.35 -2.46
N ARG A 188 -22.93 5.58 -2.77
CA ARG A 188 -22.82 6.13 -4.13
C ARG A 188 -21.38 6.55 -4.41
N ILE A 189 -20.73 7.17 -3.42
CA ILE A 189 -19.32 7.54 -3.49
C ILE A 189 -18.46 6.28 -3.64
N GLU A 190 -18.76 5.24 -2.85
CA GLU A 190 -18.08 3.95 -2.94
C GLU A 190 -18.19 3.36 -4.35
N ALA A 191 -19.39 3.29 -4.93
CA ALA A 191 -19.60 2.78 -6.28
C ALA A 191 -18.90 3.62 -7.37
N GLU A 192 -18.88 4.95 -7.23
CA GLU A 192 -18.17 5.85 -8.17
C GLU A 192 -16.66 5.58 -8.15
N ILE A 193 -16.06 5.45 -6.96
CA ILE A 193 -14.63 5.19 -6.81
C ILE A 193 -14.26 3.77 -7.23
N GLU A 194 -15.10 2.78 -6.93
CA GLU A 194 -14.92 1.42 -7.44
C GLU A 194 -14.83 1.40 -8.96
N ALA A 195 -15.77 2.05 -9.65
CA ALA A 195 -15.77 2.12 -11.11
C ALA A 195 -14.52 2.85 -11.66
N GLU A 196 -14.11 3.96 -11.03
CA GLU A 196 -12.87 4.66 -11.40
C GLU A 196 -11.64 3.76 -11.25
N LEU A 197 -11.52 3.07 -10.12
CA LEU A 197 -10.38 2.20 -9.85
C LEU A 197 -10.36 0.99 -10.78
N GLU A 198 -11.53 0.41 -11.08
CA GLU A 198 -11.67 -0.68 -12.05
C GLU A 198 -11.25 -0.25 -13.45
N GLU A 199 -11.67 0.92 -13.92
CA GLU A 199 -11.24 1.50 -15.20
C GLU A 199 -9.73 1.75 -15.23
N ALA A 200 -9.14 2.14 -14.10
CA ALA A 200 -7.69 2.34 -13.97
C ALA A 200 -6.89 1.03 -13.94
N GLY A 201 -7.54 -0.13 -13.75
CA GLY A 201 -6.92 -1.45 -13.75
C GLY A 201 -6.86 -2.16 -12.39
N VAL A 202 -7.59 -1.68 -11.36
CA VAL A 202 -7.80 -2.44 -10.12
C VAL A 202 -8.79 -3.57 -10.38
N HIS A 203 -8.49 -4.76 -9.88
CA HIS A 203 -9.41 -5.89 -9.92
C HIS A 203 -10.36 -5.84 -8.72
N LEU A 204 -11.67 -5.69 -8.99
CA LEU A 204 -12.68 -5.74 -7.94
C LEU A 204 -13.07 -7.18 -7.61
N LEU A 205 -13.07 -7.50 -6.33
CA LEU A 205 -13.46 -8.80 -5.79
C LEU A 205 -14.67 -8.66 -4.88
N GLU A 206 -15.47 -9.71 -4.76
CA GLU A 206 -16.59 -9.76 -3.85
C GLU A 206 -16.22 -10.56 -2.58
N MET A 207 -16.90 -10.29 -1.45
CA MET A 207 -16.66 -11.05 -0.20
C MET A 207 -16.84 -12.57 -0.35
N LYS A 208 -17.66 -13.03 -1.31
CA LYS A 208 -17.84 -14.46 -1.62
C LYS A 208 -16.59 -15.10 -2.23
N ASP A 209 -15.70 -14.31 -2.82
CA ASP A 209 -14.47 -14.78 -3.47
C ASP A 209 -13.35 -14.96 -2.45
N LEU A 210 -13.51 -14.44 -1.22
CA LEU A 210 -12.52 -14.46 -0.14
C LEU A 210 -11.81 -15.80 0.09
N PRO A 211 -12.50 -16.97 0.08
CA PRO A 211 -11.82 -18.25 0.25
C PRO A 211 -10.72 -18.52 -0.79
N GLY A 212 -10.87 -17.99 -2.01
CA GLY A 212 -9.89 -18.13 -3.09
C GLY A 212 -8.83 -17.03 -3.13
N ILE A 213 -9.01 -15.92 -2.40
CA ILE A 213 -8.11 -14.75 -2.46
C ILE A 213 -6.73 -15.07 -1.87
N PHE A 214 -6.65 -15.95 -0.87
CA PHE A 214 -5.38 -16.27 -0.21
C PHE A 214 -4.95 -17.73 -0.39
N MET A 215 -5.61 -18.46 -1.29
CA MET A 215 -5.20 -19.83 -1.64
C MET A 215 -4.16 -19.83 -2.76
N ASP A 216 -3.28 -20.82 -2.71
CA ASP A 216 -2.24 -21.08 -3.71
C ASP A 216 -2.83 -21.17 -5.12
N ARG A 217 -2.19 -20.48 -6.06
CA ARG A 217 -2.39 -20.66 -7.50
C ARG A 217 -1.16 -21.31 -8.10
#